data_AF-A0A947NWB0-F1
#
_entry.id   AF-A0A947NWB0-F1
#
_cell.length_a   1.000
_cell.length_b   1.000
_cell.length_c   1.000
_cell.angle_alpha   90.00
_cell.angle_beta   90.00
_cell.angle_gamma   90.00
#
_symmetry.space_group_name_H-M   'P 1'
#
loop_
_entity.id
_entity.type
_entity.pdbx_description
1 polymer ?
#
loop_
_entity_poly.entity_id
_entity_poly.type
_entity_poly.pdbx_seq_one_letter_code
_entity_poly.pdbx_strand_id
1 'polypeptide(L)' 'MPPIVASLIGIVVILAIAFLLSVGKRRIRLRVVAAAFALQALMAFLVLATSGGRAVIQTMSNGVAALLSYADQGTQFLF' A
#
# COMPACT_ATOMS: atom_id res chain seq x y z
N MET A 1 -11.99 -16.66 -12.06
CA MET A 1 -10.51 -16.61 -11.99
C MET A 1 -10.12 -16.59 -10.52
N PRO A 2 -9.08 -17.33 -10.08
CA PRO A 2 -8.60 -17.19 -8.71
C PRO A 2 -8.16 -15.73 -8.50
N PRO A 3 -8.57 -15.06 -7.42
CA PRO A 3 -8.27 -13.63 -7.19
C PRO A 3 -6.76 -13.33 -7.21
N ILE A 4 -5.94 -14.31 -6.85
CA ILE A 4 -4.47 -14.23 -6.84
C ILE A 4 -3.90 -14.08 -8.25
N VAL A 5 -4.50 -14.74 -9.25
CA VAL A 5 -4.03 -14.69 -10.65
C VAL A 5 -4.25 -13.29 -11.22
N ALA A 6 -5.39 -12.67 -10.94
CA ALA A 6 -5.66 -11.29 -11.34
C ALA A 6 -4.69 -10.30 -10.70
N SER A 7 -4.38 -10.46 -9.41
CA SER A 7 -3.40 -9.62 -8.71
C SER A 7 -1.99 -9.76 -9.29
N LEU A 8 -1.56 -10.98 -9.63
CA LEU A 8 -0.24 -11.22 -10.21
C LEU A 8 -0.12 -10.61 -11.62
N ILE A 9 -1.18 -10.73 -12.43
CA ILE A 9 -1.26 -10.07 -13.75
C ILE A 9 -1.17 -8.55 -13.57
N GLY A 10 -1.88 -7.97 -12.60
CA GLY A 10 -1.82 -6.54 -12.31
C GLY A 10 -0.39 -6.05 -12.01
N ILE A 11 0.37 -6.78 -11.19
CA ILE A 11 1.77 -6.44 -10.89
C ILE A 11 2.63 -6.43 -12.17
N VAL A 12 2.50 -7.46 -13.00
CA VAL A 12 3.26 -7.55 -14.27
C VAL A 12 2.91 -6.40 -15.21
N VAL A 13 1.61 -6.06 -15.32
CA VAL A 13 1.14 -4.95 -16.16
C VAL A 13 1.72 -3.62 -15.68
N ILE A 14 1.71 -3.33 -14.37
CA ILE A 14 2.29 -2.10 -13.82
C ILE A 14 3.79 -2.01 -14.11
N LEU A 15 4.53 -3.11 -13.90
CA LEU A 15 5.97 -3.14 -14.20
C LEU A 15 6.25 -2.98 -15.70
N ALA A 16 5.43 -3.56 -16.57
CA ALA A 16 5.54 -3.42 -18.02
C ALA A 16 5.30 -1.97 -18.47
N ILE A 17 4.28 -1.30 -17.92
CA ILE A 17 4.01 0.12 -18.20
C ILE A 17 5.18 0.98 -17.72
N ALA A 18 5.67 0.77 -16.50
CA ALA A 18 6.81 1.51 -15.96
C ALA A 18 8.07 1.33 -16.83
N PHE A 19 8.31 0.11 -17.34
CA PHE A 19 9.41 -0.15 -18.27
C PHE A 19 9.21 0.50 -19.64
N LEU A 20 7.97 0.50 -20.16
CA LEU A 20 7.65 1.05 -21.48
C LEU A 20 7.82 2.57 -21.50
N LEU A 21 7.36 3.25 -20.44
CA LEU A 21 7.49 4.70 -20.24
C LEU A 21 8.89 5.14 -19.79
N SER A 22 9.78 4.21 -19.43
CA SER A 22 11.15 4.56 -19.02
C SER A 22 11.97 5.04 -20.21
N VAL A 23 12.40 6.30 -20.15
CA VAL A 23 13.30 6.92 -21.15
C VAL A 23 14.69 6.24 -21.14
N GLY A 24 15.13 5.75 -19.97
CA GLY A 24 16.45 5.18 -19.75
C GLY A 24 16.42 3.68 -19.47
N LYS A 25 15.80 2.86 -20.31
CA LYS A 25 15.60 1.41 -20.08
C LYS A 25 16.88 0.65 -19.68
N ARG A 26 18.03 1.03 -20.24
CA ARG A 26 19.36 0.46 -19.90
C ARG A 26 19.95 0.93 -18.56
N ARG A 27 19.44 2.02 -17.99
CA ARG A 27 19.88 2.56 -16.68
C ARG A 27 19.03 2.05 -15.51
N ILE A 28 18.02 1.22 -15.78
CA ILE A 28 17.20 0.62 -14.73
C ILE A 28 18.08 -0.34 -13.91
N ARG A 29 18.36 0.06 -12.67
CA ARG A 29 19.12 -0.76 -11.73
C ARG A 29 18.19 -1.82 -11.13
N LEU A 30 18.18 -3.01 -11.73
CA LEU A 30 17.33 -4.13 -11.27
C LEU A 30 17.52 -4.46 -9.78
N ARG A 31 18.72 -4.28 -9.23
CA ARG A 31 18.98 -4.43 -7.78
C ARG A 31 18.12 -3.49 -6.93
N VAL A 32 17.92 -2.25 -7.36
CA VAL A 32 17.12 -1.26 -6.62
C VAL A 32 15.64 -1.53 -6.80
N VAL A 33 15.20 -1.81 -8.03
CA VAL A 33 13.79 -2.10 -8.32
C VAL A 33 13.34 -3.37 -7.59
N ALA A 34 14.14 -4.44 -7.64
CA ALA A 34 13.85 -5.68 -6.94
C ALA A 34 13.88 -5.50 -5.41
N ALA A 35 14.84 -4.73 -4.87
CA ALA A 35 14.89 -4.43 -3.44
C ALA A 35 13.66 -3.61 -2.99
N ALA A 36 13.25 -2.61 -3.77
CA ALA A 36 12.06 -1.81 -3.48
C ALA A 36 10.78 -2.68 -3.52
N PHE A 37 10.66 -3.53 -4.53
CA PHE A 37 9.54 -4.46 -4.65
C PHE A 37 9.52 -5.49 -3.49
N ALA A 38 10.68 -6.05 -3.14
CA ALA A 38 10.80 -6.98 -2.02
C ALA A 38 10.44 -6.30 -0.69
N LEU A 39 10.90 -5.07 -0.47
CA LEU A 39 10.53 -4.29 0.70
C LEU A 39 9.02 -4.02 0.76
N GLN A 40 8.41 -3.68 -0.37
CA GLN A 40 6.97 -3.46 -0.46
C GLN A 40 6.18 -4.74 -0.14
N ALA A 41 6.59 -5.89 -0.71
CA ALA A 41 5.96 -7.18 -0.44
C ALA A 41 6.14 -7.62 1.02
N LEU A 42 7.35 -7.43 1.57
CA LEU A 42 7.65 -7.72 2.97
C LEU A 42 6.80 -6.86 3.91
N MET A 43 6.66 -5.57 3.62
CA MET A 43 5.78 -4.70 4.41
C MET A 43 4.33 -5.12 4.32
N ALA A 44 3.82 -5.38 3.11
CA ALA A 44 2.45 -5.87 2.94
C ALA A 44 2.22 -7.17 3.74
N PHE A 45 3.18 -8.10 3.70
CA PHE A 45 3.12 -9.33 4.47
C PHE A 45 3.15 -9.07 5.99
N LEU A 46 4.13 -8.30 6.49
CA LEU A 46 4.24 -8.01 7.91
C LEU A 46 2.99 -7.29 8.43
N VAL A 47 2.47 -6.35 7.67
CA VAL A 47 1.34 -5.51 8.08
C VAL A 47 0.00 -6.25 7.96
N LEU A 48 -0.22 -6.98 6.87
CA LEU A 48 -1.52 -7.62 6.59
C LEU A 48 -1.59 -9.08 7.04
N ALA A 49 -0.49 -9.82 7.12
CA ALA A 49 -0.50 -11.24 7.49
C ALA A 49 -0.25 -11.46 8.99
N THR A 50 0.51 -10.59 9.66
CA THR A 50 0.82 -10.76 11.10
C THR A 50 -0.23 -10.10 12.00
N SER A 51 -0.49 -10.72 13.16
CA SER A 51 -1.40 -10.18 14.17
C SER A 51 -0.92 -8.84 14.75
N GLY A 52 0.39 -8.70 14.98
CA GLY A 52 1.01 -7.45 15.43
C GLY A 52 0.84 -6.31 14.41
N GLY A 53 1.08 -6.57 13.13
CA GLY A 53 0.92 -5.57 12.07
C GLY A 53 -0.52 -5.05 11.94
N ARG A 54 -1.50 -5.96 12.01
CA ARG A 54 -2.93 -5.59 12.02
C ARG A 54 -3.29 -4.78 13.26
N ALA A 55 -2.77 -5.14 14.43
CA ALA A 55 -3.02 -4.40 15.67
C ALA A 55 -2.49 -2.96 15.60
N VAL A 56 -1.31 -2.76 15.01
CA VAL A 56 -0.73 -1.42 14.80
C VAL A 56 -1.65 -0.57 13.90
N ILE A 57 -2.08 -1.11 12.75
CA ILE A 57 -3.03 -0.38 11.88
C ILE A 57 -4.32 -0.06 12.63
N GLN A 58 -4.84 -1.01 13.40
CA GLN A 58 -6.10 -0.81 14.12
C GLN A 58 -5.99 0.35 15.13
N THR A 59 -4.88 0.41 15.88
CA THR A 59 -4.63 1.50 16.82
C THR A 59 -4.55 2.85 16.11
N MET A 60 -3.85 2.92 14.97
CA MET A 60 -3.78 4.14 14.15
C MET A 60 -5.16 4.55 13.64
N SER A 61 -5.94 3.58 13.16
CA SER A 61 -7.30 3.81 12.64
C SER A 61 -8.24 4.32 13.73
N ASN A 62 -8.16 3.76 14.94
CA ASN A 62 -8.94 4.21 16.09
C ASN A 62 -8.54 5.64 16.50
N GLY A 63 -7.26 5.99 16.42
CA GLY A 63 -6.79 7.36 16.67
C GLY A 63 -7.37 8.35 15.66
N VAL A 64 -7.36 8.02 14.37
CA VAL A 64 -8.00 8.86 13.34
C VAL A 64 -9.52 8.95 13.53
N ALA A 65 -10.17 7.84 13.90
CA ALA A 65 -11.61 7.84 14.19
C ALA A 65 -11.97 8.74 15.40
N ALA A 66 -11.12 8.78 16.42
CA ALA A 66 -11.29 9.70 17.55
C ALA A 66 -11.13 11.17 17.13
N LEU A 67 -10.21 11.47 16.21
CA LEU A 67 -10.10 12.83 15.66
C LEU A 67 -11.32 13.20 14.82
N LEU A 68 -11.84 12.26 14.03
CA LEU A 68 -13.06 12.45 13.25
C LEU A 68 -14.27 12.72 14.16
N SER A 69 -14.39 12.01 15.28
CA SER A 69 -15.51 12.25 16.21
C SER A 69 -15.49 13.65 16.82
N TYR A 70 -14.31 14.23 17.08
CA TYR A 70 -14.20 15.63 17.50
C TYR A 70 -14.63 16.61 16.39
N ALA A 71 -14.28 16.32 15.13
CA ALA A 71 -14.72 17.12 14.00
C ALA A 71 -16.25 17.04 13.79
N ASP A 72 -16.84 15.86 13.97
CA ASP A 72 -18.30 15.66 13.86
C ASP A 72 -19.06 16.44 14.94
N GLN A 73 -18.57 16.45 16.19
CA GLN A 73 -19.15 17.26 17.27
C GLN A 73 -19.09 18.76 16.97
N GLY A 74 -17.98 19.25 16.41
CA GLY A 74 -17.88 20.65 15.95
C GLY A 74 -18.85 20.97 14.82
N THR A 75 -19.10 20.01 13.92
CA THR A 75 -20.04 20.16 12.81
C THR A 75 -21.50 20.21 13.30
N GLN A 76 -21.88 19.37 14.27
CA GLN A 76 -23.22 19.40 14.90
C GLN A 76 -23.49 20.68 15.70
N PHE A 77 -22.47 21.40 16.14
CA PHE A 77 -22.66 22.70 16.78
C PHE A 77 -22.93 23.81 15.75
N LEU A 78 -22.36 23.70 14.55
CA LEU A 78 -22.45 24.71 13.51
C LEU A 78 -23.72 24.59 12.64
N PHE A 79 -24.25 23.38 12.48
CA PHE A 79 -25.44 23.05 11.69
C PHE A 79 -26.55 22.47 12.57
#